data_AF-A0A952G9I2-F1
#
_entry.id   AF-A0A952G9I2-F1
#
_cell.length_a   1.000
_cell.length_b   1.000
_cell.length_c   1.000
_cell.angle_alpha   90.00
_cell.angle_beta   90.00
_cell.angle_gamma   90.00
#
_symmetry.space_group_name_H-M   'P 1'
#
loop_
_entity.id
_entity.type
_entity.pdbx_description
1 polymer ?
#
loop_
_entity_poly.entity_id
_entity_poly.type
_entity_poly.pdbx_seq_one_letter_code
_entity_poly.pdbx_strand_id
1 'polypeptide(L)'
;LIGLAFDRAYAMTEIADALPAKDARVALLQQLAAINAAGGLKGLPDAGYLGSHWLGTYAVLYLRASRHAPPQPSGPPNALPPVNSTKPVNGDRSR
;
A
#
# COMPACT_ATOMS: atom_id res chain seq x y z
N LEU A 1 6.24 5.18 -9.40
CA LEU A 1 6.32 4.08 -10.40
C LEU A 1 5.13 3.15 -10.18
N ILE A 2 4.40 2.77 -11.24
CA ILE A 2 3.13 2.03 -11.14
C ILE A 2 3.35 0.59 -10.62
N GLY A 3 4.34 -0.13 -11.16
CA GLY A 3 4.62 -1.52 -10.77
C GLY A 3 5.03 -1.63 -9.31
N LEU A 4 5.82 -0.67 -8.83
CA LEU A 4 6.20 -0.55 -7.42
C LEU A 4 4.99 -0.33 -6.50
N ALA A 5 3.93 0.33 -6.98
CA ALA A 5 2.71 0.49 -6.18
C ALA A 5 2.01 -0.86 -5.99
N PHE A 6 1.90 -1.67 -7.04
CA PHE A 6 1.34 -3.02 -6.93
C PHE A 6 2.21 -3.98 -6.12
N ASP A 7 3.53 -3.92 -6.30
CA ASP A 7 4.48 -4.76 -5.54
C ASP A 7 4.42 -4.48 -4.03
N ARG A 8 4.34 -3.19 -3.65
CA ARG A 8 4.10 -2.80 -2.24
C ARG A 8 2.76 -3.30 -1.74
N ALA A 9 1.71 -3.19 -2.55
CA ALA A 9 0.38 -3.65 -2.16
C ALA A 9 0.39 -5.17 -1.90
N TYR A 10 0.99 -5.95 -2.81
CA TYR A 10 1.17 -7.39 -2.66
C TYR A 10 1.96 -7.73 -1.39
N ALA A 11 3.15 -7.14 -1.21
CA ALA A 11 3.99 -7.41 -0.05
C ALA A 11 3.29 -7.09 1.28
N MET A 12 2.54 -5.98 1.35
CA MET A 12 1.77 -5.61 2.55
C MET A 12 0.65 -6.60 2.86
N THR A 13 -0.04 -7.12 1.83
CA THR A 13 -1.03 -8.19 2.00
C THR A 13 -0.41 -9.47 2.52
N GLU A 14 0.70 -9.93 1.93
CA GLU A 14 1.39 -11.15 2.37
C GLU A 14 1.93 -11.03 3.80
N ILE A 15 2.46 -9.86 4.18
CA ILE A 15 2.88 -9.62 5.57
C ILE A 15 1.68 -9.68 6.50
N ALA A 16 0.53 -9.09 6.14
CA ALA A 16 -0.67 -9.14 6.97
C ALA A 16 -1.17 -10.58 7.16
N ASP A 17 -1.13 -11.40 6.11
CA ASP A 17 -1.56 -12.80 6.15
C ASP A 17 -0.61 -13.70 6.96
N ALA A 18 0.67 -13.33 7.05
CA ALA A 18 1.65 -14.05 7.87
C ALA A 18 1.58 -13.71 9.37
N LEU A 19 0.83 -12.68 9.77
CA LEU A 19 0.69 -12.28 11.17
C LEU A 19 -0.42 -13.08 11.90
N PRO A 20 -0.34 -13.21 13.24
CA PRO A 20 -1.46 -13.72 14.02
C PRO A 20 -2.74 -12.90 13.78
N ALA A 21 -3.89 -13.55 13.72
CA ALA A 21 -5.16 -12.92 13.34
C ALA A 21 -5.60 -11.71 14.20
N LYS A 22 -5.06 -11.56 15.41
CA LYS A 22 -5.36 -10.44 16.34
C LYS A 22 -4.24 -9.40 16.41
N ASP A 23 -3.23 -9.50 15.55
CA ASP A 23 -2.13 -8.54 15.51
C ASP A 23 -2.64 -7.18 15.01
N ALA A 24 -2.38 -6.12 15.78
CA ALA A 24 -2.87 -4.78 15.49
C ALA A 24 -2.37 -4.22 14.14
N ARG A 25 -1.28 -4.77 13.59
CA ARG A 25 -0.69 -4.34 12.31
C ARG A 25 -1.48 -4.83 11.10
N VAL A 26 -2.26 -5.91 11.23
CA VAL A 26 -3.01 -6.52 10.12
C VAL A 26 -3.89 -5.48 9.42
N ALA A 27 -4.71 -4.76 10.19
CA ALA A 27 -5.62 -3.75 9.65
C ALA A 27 -4.87 -2.61 8.94
N LEU A 28 -3.77 -2.12 9.54
CA LEU A 28 -2.97 -1.06 8.96
C LEU A 28 -2.30 -1.50 7.64
N LEU A 29 -1.72 -2.71 7.62
CA LEU A 29 -1.07 -3.25 6.43
C LEU A 29 -2.07 -3.46 5.29
N GLN A 30 -3.25 -3.98 5.58
CA GLN A 30 -4.32 -4.15 4.59
C GLN A 30 -4.82 -2.80 4.04
N GLN A 31 -4.96 -1.78 4.89
CA GLN A 31 -5.31 -0.43 4.45
C GLN A 31 -4.22 0.20 3.54
N LEU A 32 -2.95 0.06 3.92
CA LEU A 32 -1.82 0.54 3.11
C LEU A 32 -1.73 -0.22 1.77
N ALA A 33 -2.03 -1.52 1.77
CA ALA A 33 -2.08 -2.31 0.54
C ALA A 33 -3.14 -1.76 -0.42
N ALA A 34 -4.35 -1.49 0.07
CA ALA A 34 -5.43 -0.91 -0.73
C ALA A 34 -5.08 0.47 -1.30
N ILE A 35 -4.44 1.34 -0.49
CA ILE A 35 -4.00 2.68 -0.95
C ILE A 35 -2.98 2.57 -2.09
N ASN A 36 -1.99 1.69 -1.95
CA ASN A 36 -0.98 1.50 -2.99
C ASN A 36 -1.57 0.89 -4.27
N ALA A 37 -2.45 -0.10 -4.14
CA ALA A 37 -3.13 -0.70 -5.29
C ALA A 37 -4.03 0.30 -6.04
N ALA A 38 -4.76 1.15 -5.33
CA ALA A 38 -5.57 2.20 -5.94
C ALA A 38 -4.71 3.19 -6.76
N GLY A 39 -3.54 3.57 -6.24
CA GLY A 39 -2.57 4.39 -6.96
C GLY A 39 -2.02 3.70 -8.21
N GLY A 40 -1.71 2.40 -8.12
CA GLY A 40 -1.28 1.58 -9.25
C GLY A 40 -2.36 1.48 -10.34
N LEU A 41 -3.61 1.19 -9.96
CA LEU A 41 -4.75 1.09 -10.88
C LEU A 41 -5.03 2.41 -11.59
N LYS A 42 -4.94 3.53 -10.88
CA LYS A 42 -5.15 4.86 -11.48
C LYS A 42 -4.11 5.17 -12.56
N GLY A 43 -2.84 4.78 -12.36
CA GLY A 43 -1.78 5.04 -13.32
C GLY A 43 -1.67 4.02 -14.46
N LEU A 44 -2.30 2.85 -14.32
CA LEU A 44 -2.17 1.74 -15.28
C LEU A 44 -2.61 2.07 -16.72
N PRO A 45 -3.71 2.82 -16.96
CA PRO A 45 -4.12 3.24 -18.30
C PRO A 45 -3.09 4.16 -18.99
N ASP A 46 -2.41 5.01 -18.20
CA ASP A 46 -1.47 6.02 -18.70
C ASP A 46 -0.08 5.44 -19.00
N ALA A 47 0.17 4.17 -18.66
CA ALA A 47 1.48 3.53 -18.83
C ALA A 47 1.81 3.18 -20.29
N GLY A 48 0.81 3.21 -21.19
CA GLY A 48 0.95 2.79 -22.59
C GLY A 48 1.35 1.33 -22.75
N TYR A 49 1.43 0.85 -24.00
CA TYR A 49 1.73 -0.56 -24.30
C TYR A 49 3.02 -1.05 -23.63
N LEU A 50 4.08 -0.25 -23.66
CA LEU A 50 5.38 -0.61 -23.10
C LEU A 50 5.39 -0.75 -21.56
N GLY A 51 4.41 -0.16 -20.87
CA GLY A 51 4.24 -0.30 -19.43
C GLY A 51 3.19 -1.35 -19.06
N SER A 52 2.00 -1.28 -19.66
CA SER A 52 0.82 -2.00 -19.16
C SER A 52 0.95 -3.53 -19.20
N HIS A 53 1.68 -4.10 -20.17
CA HIS A 53 1.76 -5.56 -20.35
C HIS A 53 2.52 -6.29 -19.24
N TRP A 54 3.54 -5.67 -18.63
CA TRP A 54 4.24 -6.23 -17.47
C TRP A 54 3.65 -5.75 -16.15
N LEU A 55 3.11 -4.52 -16.10
CA LEU A 55 2.41 -3.97 -14.93
C LEU A 55 1.15 -4.77 -14.57
N GLY A 56 0.45 -5.30 -15.57
CA GLY A 56 -0.71 -6.17 -15.37
C GLY A 56 -0.38 -7.41 -14.52
N THR A 57 0.83 -7.97 -14.62
CA THR A 57 1.26 -9.10 -13.79
C THR A 57 1.23 -8.75 -12.31
N TYR A 58 1.78 -7.60 -11.92
CA TYR A 58 1.80 -7.16 -10.53
C TYR A 58 0.39 -6.86 -10.00
N ALA A 59 -0.47 -6.27 -10.84
CA ALA A 59 -1.88 -6.08 -10.49
C ALA A 59 -2.57 -7.42 -10.22
N VAL A 60 -2.35 -8.43 -11.05
CA VAL A 60 -2.91 -9.78 -10.86
C VAL A 60 -2.38 -10.44 -9.59
N LEU A 61 -1.09 -10.33 -9.28
CA LEU A 61 -0.51 -10.88 -8.05
C LEU A 61 -1.17 -10.26 -6.81
N TYR A 62 -1.30 -8.94 -6.76
CA TYR A 62 -2.03 -8.25 -5.69
C TYR A 62 -3.50 -8.71 -5.58
N LEU A 63 -4.23 -8.79 -6.69
CA LEU A 63 -5.63 -9.22 -6.71
C LEU A 63 -5.82 -10.69 -6.31
N ARG A 64 -4.79 -11.52 -6.49
CA ARG A 64 -4.77 -12.89 -5.98
C ARG A 64 -4.56 -12.88 -4.47
N ALA A 65 -3.52 -12.24 -3.96
CA ALA A 65 -3.28 -12.14 -2.51
C ALA A 65 -4.50 -11.56 -1.77
N SER A 66 -5.08 -10.48 -2.29
CA SER A 66 -6.22 -9.79 -1.66
C SER A 66 -7.49 -10.63 -1.56
N ARG A 67 -7.65 -11.68 -2.39
CA ARG A 67 -8.78 -12.61 -2.29
C ARG A 67 -8.67 -13.58 -1.11
N HIS A 68 -7.45 -13.81 -0.63
CA HIS A 68 -7.18 -14.70 0.49
C HIS A 68 -7.19 -13.95 1.83
N ALA A 69 -7.05 -12.63 1.79
CA ALA A 69 -7.15 -11.78 2.97
C ALA A 69 -8.54 -11.90 3.62
N PRO A 70 -8.62 -12.04 4.96
CA PRO A 70 -9.90 -12.06 5.67
C PRO A 70 -10.69 -10.76 5.42
N PRO A 71 -12.03 -10.82 5.39
CA PRO A 71 -12.87 -9.66 5.07
C PRO A 71 -12.55 -8.49 6.01
N GLN A 72 -12.29 -7.32 5.43
CA GLN A 72 -12.06 -6.08 6.19
C GLN A 72 -13.25 -5.82 7.12
N PRO A 73 -13.02 -5.45 8.39
CA PRO A 73 -14.09 -4.90 9.21
C PRO A 73 -14.59 -3.61 8.54
N SER A 74 -15.89 -3.58 8.22
CA SER A 74 -16.61 -2.49 7.56
C SER A 74 -16.78 -1.26 8.48
N GLY A 75 -15.68 -0.75 9.01
CA GLY A 75 -15.63 0.53 9.70
C GLY A 75 -15.30 1.66 8.72
N PRO A 76 -15.73 2.91 8.98
CA PRO A 76 -15.30 4.05 8.19
C PRO A 76 -13.76 4.08 8.15
N PRO A 77 -13.14 4.55 7.06
CA PRO A 77 -11.68 4.65 6.97
C PRO A 77 -11.21 5.47 8.17
N ASN A 78 -10.59 4.81 9.15
CA ASN A 78 -9.94 5.51 10.24
C ASN A 78 -8.94 6.43 9.56
N ALA A 79 -9.21 7.74 9.64
CA ALA A 79 -8.30 8.74 9.16
C ALA A 79 -6.95 8.44 9.82
N LEU A 80 -5.91 8.34 9.00
CA LEU A 80 -4.56 8.22 9.51
C LEU A 80 -4.37 9.31 10.58
N PRO A 81 -3.87 8.98 11.78
CA PRO A 81 -3.56 10.01 12.76
C PRO A 81 -2.65 11.05 12.09
N PRO A 82 -2.84 12.36 12.36
CA PRO A 82 -2.09 13.39 11.68
C PRO A 82 -0.59 13.12 11.85
N VAL A 83 0.12 13.02 10.72
CA VAL A 83 1.58 13.02 10.72
C VAL A 83 2.00 14.38 11.25
N ASN A 84 2.45 14.43 12.50
CA ASN A 84 3.04 15.64 13.05
C ASN A 84 4.28 15.98 12.21
N SER A 85 4.16 16.98 11.35
CA SER A 85 5.27 17.61 10.65
C SER A 85 6.15 18.32 11.66
N THR A 86 6.98 17.59 12.40
CA THR A 86 8.10 18.18 13.13
C THR A 86 9.11 18.66 12.08
N LYS A 87 9.02 19.96 11.77
CA LYS A 87 10.01 20.71 11.01
C LYS A 87 11.41 20.34 11.50
N PRO A 88 12.38 20.01 10.64
CA PRO A 88 13.74 19.76 11.11
C PRO A 88 14.25 21.04 11.78
N VAL A 89 14.62 20.92 13.05
CA VAL A 89 15.37 21.96 13.74
C VAL A 89 16.72 22.03 13.07
N ASN A 90 16.91 23.02 12.19
CA ASN A 90 18.24 23.36 11.69
C ASN A 90 19.03 23.87 12.88
N GLY A 91 19.87 22.99 13.43
CA GLY A 91 20.87 23.35 14.42
C GLY A 91 21.77 24.45 13.85
N ASP A 92 21.84 25.54 14.60
CA ASP A 92 22.77 26.65 14.51
C ASP A 92 24.18 26.19 14.06
N ARG A 93 24.55 26.52 12.82
CA ARG A 93 25.94 26.46 12.37
C ARG A 93 26.59 27.81 12.64
N SER A 94 26.86 28.05 13.91
CA SER A 94 27.85 29.01 14.36
C SER A 94 29.11 28.25 14.76
N ARG A 95 30.07 28.15 13.84
CA ARG A 95 31.54 28.13 14.04
C ARG A 95 32.25 27.82 12.72
#